data_AF-B9IUJ9-F1
#
_entry.id   AF-B9IUJ9-F1
#
_cell.length_a   1.000
_cell.length_b   1.000
_cell.length_c   1.000
_cell.angle_alpha   90.00
_cell.angle_beta   90.00
_cell.angle_gamma   90.00
#
_symmetry.space_group_name_H-M   'P 1'
#
loop_
_entity.id
_entity.type
_entity.pdbx_description
1 polymer ?
#
loop_
_entity_poly.entity_id
_entity_poly.type
_entity_poly.pdbx_seq_one_letter_code
_entity_poly.pdbx_strand_id
1 'polypeptide(L)'
;MFALYVYSINVVTAAVSLEALQGNGTNGGGNVSLPSSATAVYGVTVINGDNVNLWGGPSLQSNVIRQLNRGESYEVLDEQDSWLALGESEWIYYDPSYIQYSVQ
;
A
#
# COMPACT_ATOMS: atom_id res chain seq x y z
N MET A 1 -2.67 -36.30 5.44
CA MET A 1 -2.75 -35.85 4.03
C MET A 1 -3.55 -34.55 4.02
N PHE A 2 -2.88 -33.40 4.15
CA PHE A 2 -3.43 -32.08 3.88
C PHE A 2 -2.35 -31.33 3.13
N ALA A 3 -2.67 -30.89 1.92
CA ALA A 3 -1.70 -30.35 0.96
C ALA A 3 -1.13 -29.02 1.45
N LEU A 4 0.18 -28.86 1.31
CA LEU A 4 0.87 -27.58 1.44
C LEU A 4 0.35 -26.65 0.34
N TYR A 5 -0.45 -25.65 0.71
CA TYR A 5 -0.63 -24.47 -0.14
C TYR A 5 0.39 -23.42 0.30
N VAL A 6 1.61 -23.59 -0.19
CA VAL A 6 2.59 -22.51 -0.27
C VAL A 6 2.00 -21.45 -1.21
N TYR A 7 1.37 -20.41 -0.67
CA TYR A 7 1.15 -19.18 -1.41
C TYR A 7 2.50 -18.47 -1.47
N SER A 8 3.37 -18.95 -2.37
CA SER A 8 4.57 -18.21 -2.76
C SER A 8 4.12 -16.97 -3.48
N ILE A 9 3.78 -15.92 -2.71
CA ILE A 9 3.72 -14.57 -3.24
C ILE A 9 5.17 -14.25 -3.60
N ASN A 10 5.47 -14.38 -4.89
CA ASN A 10 6.60 -13.70 -5.48
C ASN A 10 6.29 -12.21 -5.36
N VAL A 11 6.48 -11.63 -4.17
CA VAL A 11 6.80 -10.22 -4.07
C VAL A 11 8.17 -10.13 -4.71
N VAL A 12 8.18 -9.97 -6.04
CA VAL A 12 9.18 -9.11 -6.63
C VAL A 12 9.05 -7.84 -5.82
N THR A 13 9.97 -7.67 -4.86
CA THR A 13 10.13 -6.45 -4.10
C THR A 13 9.96 -5.33 -5.13
N ALA A 14 8.87 -4.58 -5.01
CA ALA A 14 8.57 -3.48 -5.91
C ALA A 14 9.86 -2.71 -6.09
N ALA A 15 10.37 -2.71 -7.32
CA ALA A 15 11.71 -2.31 -7.71
C ALA A 15 12.46 -1.54 -6.61
N VAL A 16 13.24 -2.25 -5.79
CA VAL A 16 14.49 -1.67 -5.36
C VAL A 16 15.32 -1.65 -6.63
N SER A 17 15.18 -0.58 -7.42
CA SER A 17 15.98 -0.36 -8.61
C SER A 17 17.45 -0.49 -8.23
N LEU A 18 18.07 -1.62 -8.59
CA LEU A 18 19.52 -1.79 -8.48
C LEU A 18 20.25 -0.81 -9.43
N GLU A 19 19.53 -0.18 -10.38
CA GLU A 19 20.07 0.86 -11.27
C GLU A 19 20.01 2.31 -10.77
N ALA A 20 19.53 2.61 -9.54
CA ALA A 20 19.65 3.98 -9.01
C ALA A 20 21.10 4.36 -8.62
N LEU A 21 22.07 3.45 -8.77
CA LEU A 21 23.50 3.72 -8.66
C LEU A 21 24.15 3.90 -10.04
N GLN A 22 23.64 4.85 -10.84
CA GLN A 22 24.42 5.45 -11.92
C GLN A 22 24.62 6.94 -11.65
N GLY A 23 25.36 7.24 -10.57
CA GLY A 23 26.04 8.51 -10.39
C GLY A 23 27.53 8.34 -10.70
N ASN A 24 27.86 8.20 -11.98
CA ASN A 24 29.23 8.41 -12.45
C ASN A 24 29.69 9.81 -12.02
N GLY A 25 30.82 9.88 -11.33
CA GLY A 25 31.26 11.10 -10.66
C GLY A 25 31.41 12.30 -11.60
N THR A 26 30.90 13.44 -11.16
CA THR A 26 31.49 14.74 -11.45
C THR A 26 31.42 15.60 -10.18
N ASN A 27 32.59 16.14 -9.82
CA ASN A 27 32.77 17.07 -8.70
C ASN A 27 31.88 18.30 -8.90
N GLY A 28 30.98 18.56 -7.96
CA GLY A 28 30.19 19.79 -7.91
C GLY A 28 29.29 19.80 -6.69
N GLY A 29 29.57 20.70 -5.75
CA GLY A 29 28.82 20.83 -4.51
C GLY A 29 27.34 21.13 -4.78
N GLY A 30 26.50 20.15 -4.55
CA GLY A 30 25.06 20.27 -4.45
C GLY A 30 24.60 19.42 -3.29
N ASN A 31 23.75 19.97 -2.41
CA ASN A 31 23.07 19.18 -1.39
C ASN A 31 22.15 18.21 -2.15
N VAL A 32 22.60 16.97 -2.36
CA VAL A 32 21.78 15.93 -2.96
C VAL A 32 20.78 15.52 -1.89
N SER A 33 19.63 16.18 -1.85
CA SER A 33 18.48 15.65 -1.15
C SER A 33 18.14 14.33 -1.83
N LEU A 34 18.55 13.22 -1.22
CA LEU A 34 18.00 11.91 -1.54
C LEU A 34 16.47 12.06 -1.53
N PRO A 35 15.74 11.40 -2.44
CA PRO A 35 14.33 11.12 -2.17
C PRO A 35 14.27 10.18 -0.96
N SER A 36 14.33 10.74 0.25
CA SER A 36 14.09 10.03 1.48
C SER A 36 12.59 9.91 1.64
N SER A 37 12.05 8.78 1.21
CA SER A 37 10.99 8.07 1.92
C SER A 37 10.55 6.92 1.04
N ALA A 38 11.22 5.78 1.19
CA ALA A 38 10.51 4.53 0.96
C ALA A 38 9.42 4.49 2.04
N THR A 39 8.16 4.70 1.66
CA THR A 39 7.03 4.52 2.57
C THR A 39 7.04 3.06 3.03
N ALA A 40 7.08 2.84 4.34
CA ALA A 40 6.99 1.49 4.88
C ALA A 40 5.62 0.91 4.48
N VAL A 41 5.63 -0.26 3.84
CA VAL A 41 4.41 -1.02 3.53
C VAL A 41 4.14 -1.94 4.71
N TYR A 42 2.98 -1.77 5.36
CA TYR A 42 2.52 -2.53 6.52
C TYR A 42 1.91 -3.87 6.11
N GLY A 43 1.32 -3.92 4.92
CA GLY A 43 0.71 -5.14 4.40
C GLY A 43 0.02 -4.93 3.07
N VAL A 44 -0.80 -5.90 2.70
CA VAL A 44 -1.60 -5.88 1.47
C VAL A 44 -3.06 -6.11 1.83
N THR A 45 -3.95 -5.35 1.19
CA THR A 45 -5.39 -5.50 1.31
C THR A 45 -6.01 -5.92 -0.03
N VAL A 46 -6.99 -6.82 0.02
CA VAL A 46 -7.79 -7.27 -1.13
C VAL A 46 -9.26 -6.97 -0.85
N ILE A 47 -9.88 -6.26 -1.80
CA ILE A 47 -11.29 -5.91 -1.73
C ILE A 47 -12.11 -7.09 -2.26
N ASN A 48 -12.96 -7.65 -1.40
CA ASN A 48 -13.88 -8.74 -1.72
C ASN A 48 -15.34 -8.27 -1.84
N GLY A 49 -15.62 -7.02 -1.43
CA GLY A 49 -16.91 -6.37 -1.58
C GLY A 49 -17.04 -5.57 -2.87
N ASP A 50 -18.27 -5.15 -3.14
CA ASP A 50 -18.62 -4.30 -4.27
C ASP A 50 -19.01 -2.90 -3.73
N ASN A 51 -18.64 -1.84 -4.44
CA ASN A 51 -18.93 -0.45 -4.06
C ASN A 51 -18.39 -0.02 -2.67
N VAL A 52 -17.22 -0.52 -2.26
CA VAL A 52 -16.56 -0.17 -0.99
C VAL A 52 -16.05 1.27 -1.05
N ASN A 53 -16.44 2.12 -0.10
CA ASN A 53 -16.06 3.53 -0.13
C ASN A 53 -14.56 3.71 0.17
N LEU A 54 -13.88 4.45 -0.71
CA LEU A 54 -12.57 5.03 -0.46
C LEU A 54 -12.76 6.47 0.00
N TRP A 55 -12.16 6.82 1.12
CA TRP A 55 -12.35 8.08 1.82
C TRP A 55 -11.09 8.95 1.73
N GLY A 56 -11.29 10.27 1.78
CA GLY A 56 -10.20 11.25 1.80
C GLY A 56 -9.42 11.30 3.12
N GLY A 57 -9.79 10.50 4.12
CA GLY A 57 -9.22 10.53 5.47
C GLY A 57 -9.81 9.45 6.39
N PRO A 58 -9.17 9.14 7.54
CA PRO A 58 -9.57 8.09 8.47
C PRO A 58 -10.73 8.54 9.37
N SER A 59 -11.83 9.02 8.77
CA SER A 59 -13.02 9.44 9.52
C SER A 59 -14.29 9.31 8.69
N LEU A 60 -15.40 9.01 9.38
CA LEU A 60 -16.74 8.97 8.77
C LEU A 60 -17.25 10.36 8.34
N GLN A 61 -16.58 11.43 8.77
CA GLN A 61 -16.88 12.80 8.35
C GLN A 61 -16.10 13.21 7.09
N SER A 62 -15.12 12.40 6.68
CA SER A 62 -14.36 12.65 5.45
C SER A 62 -15.25 12.47 4.23
N ASN A 63 -14.84 13.03 3.08
CA ASN A 63 -15.55 12.83 1.83
C ASN A 63 -15.17 11.50 1.19
N VAL A 64 -16.16 10.82 0.58
CA VAL A 64 -15.89 9.66 -0.28
C VAL A 64 -15.30 10.16 -1.59
N ILE A 65 -14.10 9.69 -1.95
CA ILE A 65 -13.38 10.10 -3.16
C ILE A 65 -13.66 9.18 -4.35
N ARG A 66 -13.87 7.88 -4.11
CA ARG A 66 -14.38 6.91 -5.10
C ARG A 66 -14.86 5.63 -4.41
N GLN A 67 -15.34 4.68 -5.21
CA GLN A 67 -15.66 3.34 -4.74
C GLN A 67 -14.67 2.32 -5.32
N LEU A 68 -14.35 1.32 -4.51
CA LEU A 68 -13.56 0.14 -4.84
C LEU A 68 -14.51 -1.05 -5.05
N ASN A 69 -14.08 -1.98 -5.88
CA ASN A 69 -14.83 -3.17 -6.26
C ASN A 69 -13.99 -4.42 -6.03
N ARG A 70 -14.67 -5.56 -6.13
CA ARG A 70 -14.10 -6.87 -5.90
C ARG A 70 -12.90 -7.13 -6.82
N GLY A 71 -11.86 -7.69 -6.23
CA GLY A 71 -10.64 -8.08 -6.93
C GLY A 71 -9.58 -6.98 -7.00
N GLU A 72 -9.89 -5.76 -6.54
CA GLU A 72 -8.88 -4.71 -6.38
C GLU A 72 -7.97 -5.03 -5.17
N SER A 73 -6.67 -4.79 -5.33
CA SER A 73 -5.65 -5.03 -4.29
C SER A 73 -4.73 -3.84 -4.13
N TYR A 74 -4.39 -3.50 -2.89
CA TYR A 74 -3.60 -2.31 -2.56
C TYR A 74 -2.57 -2.61 -1.47
N GLU A 75 -1.43 -1.91 -1.54
CA GLU A 75 -0.50 -1.83 -0.43
C GLU A 75 -1.09 -0.95 0.68
N VAL A 76 -0.88 -1.35 1.92
CA VAL A 76 -1.27 -0.58 3.10
C VAL A 76 -0.04 0.17 3.61
N LEU A 77 -0.14 1.49 3.64
CA LEU A 77 0.94 2.40 4.01
C LEU A 77 0.87 2.84 5.48
N ASP A 78 -0.30 2.72 6.11
CA ASP A 78 -0.52 3.06 7.51
C ASP A 78 -1.84 2.44 8.02
N GLU A 79 -1.97 2.33 9.34
CA GLU A 79 -3.17 1.84 10.03
C GLU A 79 -3.56 2.78 11.17
N GLN A 80 -4.82 3.17 11.24
CA GLN A 80 -5.32 4.06 12.29
C GLN A 80 -6.77 3.78 12.62
N ASP A 81 -7.08 3.43 13.87
CA ASP A 81 -8.46 3.29 14.37
C ASP A 81 -9.40 2.48 13.45
N SER A 82 -8.91 1.34 12.92
CA SER A 82 -9.60 0.49 11.94
C SER A 82 -9.74 1.09 10.53
N TRP A 83 -8.88 2.04 10.18
CA TRP A 83 -8.68 2.53 8.83
C TRP A 83 -7.35 2.06 8.28
N LEU A 84 -7.32 1.74 6.99
CA LEU A 84 -6.11 1.39 6.25
C LEU A 84 -5.83 2.48 5.23
N ALA A 85 -4.63 3.05 5.26
CA ALA A 85 -4.17 4.00 4.25
C ALA A 85 -3.65 3.27 3.02
N LEU A 86 -4.19 3.60 1.86
CA LEU A 86 -3.73 3.11 0.55
C LEU A 86 -2.86 4.16 -0.17
N GLY A 87 -2.84 5.39 0.34
CA GLY A 87 -2.19 6.57 -0.22
C GLY A 87 -2.30 7.76 0.75
N GLU A 88 -1.72 8.92 0.41
CA GLU A 88 -1.67 10.11 1.29
C GLU A 88 -3.06 10.62 1.73
N SER A 89 -4.09 10.43 0.90
CA SER A 89 -5.48 10.83 1.19
C SER A 89 -6.46 9.76 0.74
N GLU A 90 -6.05 8.50 0.84
CA GLU A 90 -6.85 7.36 0.39
C GLU A 90 -6.97 6.37 1.55
N TRP A 91 -8.16 6.33 2.16
CA TRP A 91 -8.41 5.56 3.36
C TRP A 91 -9.62 4.66 3.18
N ILE A 92 -9.49 3.40 3.59
CA ILE A 92 -10.61 2.47 3.65
C ILE A 92 -10.91 2.11 5.10
N TYR A 93 -12.19 2.04 5.45
CA TYR A 93 -12.60 1.48 6.74
C TYR A 93 -12.48 -0.05 6.66
N TYR A 94 -11.71 -0.63 7.57
CA TYR A 94 -11.48 -2.07 7.64
C TYR A 94 -12.73 -2.79 8.15
N ASP A 95 -13.25 -3.69 7.31
CA ASP A 95 -14.30 -4.63 7.68
C ASP A 95 -13.96 -6.00 7.08
N PRO A 96 -13.72 -7.02 7.92
CA PRO A 96 -13.31 -8.35 7.47
C PRO A 96 -14.37 -9.08 6.64
N SER A 97 -15.63 -8.63 6.62
CA SER A 97 -16.67 -9.24 5.79
C SER A 97 -16.47 -9.01 4.29
N TYR A 98 -15.75 -7.95 3.91
CA TYR A 98 -15.49 -7.59 2.53
C TYR A 98 -14.07 -7.08 2.25
N ILE A 99 -13.19 -7.06 3.25
CA ILE A 99 -11.77 -6.73 3.10
C ILE A 99 -10.94 -7.87 3.69
N GLN A 100 -10.03 -8.41 2.88
CA GLN A 100 -8.99 -9.30 3.35
C GLN A 100 -7.69 -8.51 3.53
N TYR A 101 -7.23 -8.40 4.77
CA TYR A 101 -5.98 -7.70 5.10
C TYR A 101 -4.92 -8.69 5.59
N SER A 102 -3.72 -8.60 5.02
CA SER A 102 -2.55 -9.42 5.37
C SER A 102 -1.36 -8.52 5.70
N VAL A 103 -0.90 -8.56 6.95
CA VAL A 103 0.35 -7.91 7.37
C VAL A 103 1.56 -8.60 6.76
N GLN A 104 2.62 -7.85 6.46
CA GLN A 104 3.87 -8.37 5.90
C GLN A 104 4.90 -8.79 6.98
#